data_AF-A0A939LPK6-F1
#
_entry.id   AF-A0A939LPK6-F1
#
_cell.length_a   1.000
_cell.length_b   1.000
_cell.length_c   1.000
_cell.angle_alpha   90.00
_cell.angle_beta   90.00
_cell.angle_gamma   90.00
#
_symmetry.space_group_name_H-M   'P 1'
#
loop_
_entity.id
_entity.type
_entity.pdbx_description
1 polymer ?
#
loop_
_entity_poly.entity_id
_entity_poly.type
_entity_poly.pdbx_seq_one_letter_code
_entity_poly.pdbx_strand_id
1 'polypeptide(L)'
;MQEGRFIAVRHGERRILSVPERFLVERADGGWEIVPSLQGTLVLLGDAGLGDEEAIRWLFTPDPSLEGLGNGPVPVRTPIEALAAGHKTEIRRRAQAEAF
;
A
#
# COMPACT_ATOMS: atom_id res chain seq x y z
N MET A 1 13.42 0.69 18.26
CA MET A 1 12.92 1.94 17.67
C MET A 1 12.87 1.71 16.16
N GLN A 2 11.68 1.56 15.58
CA GLN A 2 11.51 1.37 14.14
C GLN A 2 11.04 2.70 13.56
N GLU A 3 11.90 3.33 12.76
CA GLU A 3 11.60 4.58 12.07
C GLU A 3 10.70 4.28 10.87
N GLY A 4 9.47 4.84 10.89
CA GLY A 4 8.50 4.70 9.82
C GLY A 4 8.93 5.52 8.61
N ARG A 5 9.31 4.85 7.51
CA ARG A 5 9.53 5.50 6.22
C ARG A 5 8.18 5.82 5.58
N PHE A 6 7.92 7.10 5.38
CA PHE A 6 6.84 7.58 4.52
C PHE A 6 7.32 7.62 3.07
N ILE A 7 6.51 7.16 2.12
CA ILE A 7 6.68 7.53 0.71
C ILE A 7 5.78 8.71 0.43
N ALA A 8 6.38 9.78 -0.08
CA ALA A 8 5.68 10.96 -0.49
C ALA A 8 5.68 11.09 -2.00
N VAL A 9 4.48 11.26 -2.54
CA VAL A 9 4.30 11.62 -3.94
C VAL A 9 4.41 13.14 -4.04
N ARG A 10 5.26 13.63 -4.94
CA ARG A 10 5.43 15.07 -5.17
C ARG A 10 4.29 15.55 -6.07
N HIS A 11 3.37 16.35 -5.53
CA HIS A 11 2.28 16.95 -6.31
C HIS A 11 2.58 18.44 -6.59
N GLY A 12 2.60 18.82 -7.88
CA GLY A 12 2.77 20.21 -8.34
C GLY A 12 4.21 20.78 -8.25
N GLU A 13 4.40 22.01 -8.75
CA GLU A 13 5.70 22.70 -8.87
C GLU A 13 6.47 22.87 -7.53
N ARG A 14 5.78 22.72 -6.38
CA ARG A 14 6.33 22.96 -5.03
C ARG A 14 6.85 21.72 -4.28
N ARG A 15 6.86 20.52 -4.88
CA ARG A 15 7.55 19.34 -4.30
C ARG A 15 7.10 18.98 -2.87
N ILE A 16 5.82 19.20 -2.55
CA ILE A 16 5.22 18.90 -1.24
C ILE A 16 5.17 17.38 -1.02
N LEU A 17 5.54 16.92 0.18
CA LEU A 17 5.32 15.53 0.59
C LEU A 17 3.82 15.31 0.80
N SER A 18 3.16 14.59 -0.10
CA SER A 18 1.77 14.18 0.07
C SER A 18 1.69 12.68 0.39
N VAL A 19 1.03 12.35 1.50
CA VAL A 19 0.70 10.98 1.87
C VAL A 19 -0.74 10.71 1.41
N PRO A 20 -0.98 9.72 0.54
CA PRO A 20 -2.34 9.30 0.19
C PRO A 20 -3.14 8.94 1.44
N GLU A 21 -4.38 9.43 1.57
CA GLU A 21 -5.25 9.12 2.70
C GLU A 21 -5.41 7.61 2.92
N ARG A 22 -5.46 6.85 1.82
CA ARG A 22 -5.53 5.38 1.85
C ARG A 22 -4.32 4.68 2.45
N PHE A 23 -3.24 5.39 2.75
CA PHE A 23 -2.13 4.85 3.53
C PHE A 23 -2.40 4.90 5.03
N LEU A 24 -3.53 5.44 5.46
CA LEU A 24 -3.94 5.52 6.85
C LEU A 24 -5.15 4.63 7.09
N VAL A 25 -5.18 3.97 8.25
CA VAL A 25 -6.32 3.24 8.78
C VAL A 25 -6.62 3.74 10.19
N GLU A 26 -7.89 3.70 10.58
CA GLU A 26 -8.29 4.04 11.94
C GLU A 26 -7.87 2.92 12.89
N ARG A 27 -7.28 3.31 14.02
CA ARG A 27 -6.93 2.43 15.11
C ARG A 27 -8.14 2.17 15.99
N ALA A 28 -8.16 1.02 16.65
CA ALA A 28 -9.21 0.67 17.61
C ALA A 28 -9.34 1.64 18.80
N ASP A 29 -8.32 2.44 19.08
CA ASP A 29 -8.29 3.45 20.15
C ASP A 29 -8.69 4.87 19.69
N GLY A 30 -9.19 5.02 18.45
CA GLY A 30 -9.66 6.30 17.90
C GLY A 30 -8.56 7.20 17.32
N GLY A 31 -7.38 6.64 17.02
CA GLY A 31 -6.29 7.31 16.30
C GLY A 31 -6.18 6.88 14.83
N TRP A 32 -5.19 7.41 14.10
CA TRP A 32 -4.83 6.94 12.77
C TRP A 32 -3.45 6.26 12.80
N GLU A 33 -3.28 5.19 12.05
CA GLU A 33 -1.98 4.57 11.79
C GLU A 33 -1.75 4.32 10.31
N ILE A 34 -0.48 4.15 9.94
CA ILE A 34 -0.14 3.74 8.58
C ILE A 34 -0.63 2.31 8.35
N VAL A 35 -1.17 2.04 7.16
CA VAL A 35 -1.59 0.70 6.72
C VAL A 35 -0.53 -0.33 7.12
N PRO A 36 -0.91 -1.31 7.96
CA PRO A 36 0.03 -2.31 8.43
C PRO A 36 0.72 -3.03 7.27
N SER A 37 2.02 -3.26 7.41
CA SER A 37 2.87 -3.92 6.39
C SER A 37 3.12 -3.13 5.10
N LEU A 38 2.58 -1.91 4.94
CA LEU A 38 2.83 -1.07 3.76
C LEU A 38 4.32 -0.85 3.51
N GLN A 39 5.07 -0.46 4.54
CA GLN A 39 6.52 -0.24 4.44
C GLN A 39 7.27 -1.49 3.95
N GLY A 40 6.90 -2.68 4.44
CA GLY A 40 7.52 -3.93 4.02
C GLY A 40 7.20 -4.28 2.56
N THR A 41 5.99 -3.99 2.11
CA THR A 41 5.60 -4.15 0.70
C THR A 41 6.38 -3.21 -0.21
N LEU A 42 6.57 -1.95 0.21
CA LEU A 42 7.35 -0.97 -0.56
C LEU A 42 8.82 -1.37 -0.70
N VAL A 43 9.41 -1.98 0.34
CA VAL A 43 10.77 -2.55 0.25
C VAL A 43 10.81 -3.66 -0.80
N LEU A 44 9.85 -4.60 -0.78
CA LEU A 44 9.79 -5.68 -1.77
C LEU A 44 9.63 -5.19 -3.20
N LEU A 45 8.79 -4.17 -3.43
CA LEU A 45 8.62 -3.57 -4.76
C LEU A 45 9.90 -2.85 -5.21
N GLY A 46 10.61 -2.19 -4.28
CA GLY A 46 11.91 -1.60 -4.56
C GLY A 46 12.98 -2.65 -4.91
N ASP A 47 13.00 -3.78 -4.21
CA ASP A 47 13.88 -4.91 -4.52
C ASP A 47 13.54 -5.55 -5.88
N ALA A 48 12.27 -5.46 -6.31
CA ALA A 48 11.80 -5.82 -7.65
C ALA A 48 12.13 -4.77 -8.74
N GLY A 49 12.75 -3.65 -8.37
CA GLY A 49 13.18 -2.60 -9.30
C GLY A 49 12.15 -1.50 -9.58
N LEU A 50 11.00 -1.50 -8.91
CA LEU A 50 10.00 -0.43 -9.07
C LEU A 50 10.44 0.83 -8.32
N GLY A 51 10.46 1.97 -9.01
CA GLY A 51 10.65 3.27 -8.38
C GLY A 51 9.44 3.68 -7.51
N ASP A 52 9.59 4.71 -6.68
CA ASP A 52 8.54 5.17 -5.75
C ASP A 52 7.18 5.41 -6.47
N GLU A 53 7.20 6.07 -7.63
CA GLU A 53 5.99 6.35 -8.41
C GLU A 53 5.35 5.08 -8.99
N GLU A 54 6.16 4.11 -9.40
CA GLU A 54 5.69 2.82 -9.90
C GLU A 54 5.12 1.95 -8.78
N ALA A 55 5.77 1.95 -7.61
CA ALA A 55 5.27 1.26 -6.43
C ALA A 55 3.93 1.86 -5.95
N ILE A 56 3.79 3.20 -5.97
CA ILE A 56 2.52 3.85 -5.70
C ILE A 56 1.49 3.45 -6.76
N ARG A 57 1.82 3.54 -8.05
CA ARG A 57 0.90 3.13 -9.11
C ARG A 57 0.44 1.69 -8.89
N TRP A 58 1.37 0.77 -8.64
CA TRP A 58 1.08 -0.64 -8.35
C TRP A 58 0.12 -0.80 -7.17
N LEU A 59 0.36 -0.10 -6.05
CA LEU A 59 -0.49 -0.15 -4.86
C LEU A 59 -1.94 0.30 -5.12
N PHE A 60 -2.15 1.20 -6.08
CA PHE A 60 -3.45 1.76 -6.43
C PHE A 60 -4.03 1.20 -7.74
N THR A 61 -3.32 0.32 -8.46
CA THR A 61 -3.82 -0.33 -9.67
C THR A 61 -4.93 -1.31 -9.29
N PRO A 62 -6.14 -1.17 -9.88
CA PRO A 62 -7.21 -2.12 -9.65
C PRO A 62 -6.87 -3.52 -10.19
N ASP A 63 -7.13 -4.54 -9.38
CA ASP A 63 -7.01 -5.95 -9.74
C ASP A 63 -8.30 -6.69 -9.34
N PRO A 64 -9.12 -7.12 -10.32
CA PRO A 64 -10.36 -7.84 -10.07
C PRO A 64 -10.20 -9.15 -9.28
N SER A 65 -9.01 -9.77 -9.29
CA SER A 65 -8.75 -10.99 -8.51
C SER A 65 -8.71 -10.75 -7.00
N LEU A 66 -8.64 -9.49 -6.55
CA LEU A 66 -8.66 -9.11 -5.14
C LEU A 66 -10.08 -9.02 -4.56
N GLU A 67 -11.12 -9.00 -5.40
CA GLU A 67 -12.51 -8.78 -4.95
C GLU A 67 -12.97 -9.84 -3.93
N GLY A 68 -12.40 -11.05 -4.00
CA GLY A 68 -12.69 -12.15 -3.06
C GLY A 68 -11.95 -12.08 -1.72
N LEU A 69 -11.06 -11.11 -1.51
CA LEU A 69 -10.34 -10.96 -0.24
C LEU A 69 -11.16 -10.17 0.80
N GLY A 70 -12.10 -9.32 0.38
CA GLY A 70 -12.90 -8.51 1.29
C GLY A 70 -14.01 -9.29 1.99
N ASN A 71 -14.14 -9.11 3.30
CA ASN A 71 -15.26 -9.65 4.11
C ASN A 71 -16.35 -8.60 4.40
N GLY A 72 -16.12 -7.35 3.96
CA GLY A 72 -16.97 -6.20 4.24
C GLY A 72 -17.93 -5.86 3.10
N PRO A 73 -18.78 -4.84 3.27
CA PRO A 73 -19.76 -4.42 2.26
C PRO A 73 -19.12 -3.78 1.02
N VAL A 74 -17.84 -3.39 1.10
CA VAL A 74 -17.08 -2.79 0.02
C VAL A 74 -16.04 -3.80 -0.48
N PRO A 75 -16.04 -4.15 -1.77
CA PRO A 75 -15.07 -5.08 -2.33
C PRO A 75 -13.67 -4.46 -2.33
N VAL A 76 -12.67 -5.28 -2.03
CA VAL A 76 -11.25 -4.92 -2.15
C VAL A 76 -10.87 -4.97 -3.62
N ARG A 77 -10.36 -3.86 -4.17
CA ARG A 77 -10.02 -3.76 -5.60
C ARG A 77 -8.57 -3.45 -5.86
N THR A 78 -7.83 -2.96 -4.87
CA THR A 78 -6.43 -2.53 -5.02
C THR A 78 -5.54 -3.17 -3.97
N PRO A 79 -4.23 -3.36 -4.23
CA PRO A 79 -3.31 -3.88 -3.23
C PRO A 79 -3.28 -3.08 -1.93
N ILE A 80 -3.45 -1.76 -1.97
CA ILE A 80 -3.52 -0.94 -0.76
C ILE A 80 -4.77 -1.22 0.09
N GLU A 81 -5.93 -1.43 -0.55
CA GLU A 81 -7.15 -1.85 0.16
C GLU A 81 -7.00 -3.24 0.77
N ALA A 82 -6.34 -4.16 0.05
CA ALA A 82 -6.07 -5.49 0.54
C ALA A 82 -5.13 -5.49 1.75
N LEU A 83 -4.10 -4.62 1.74
CA LEU A 83 -3.24 -4.40 2.90
C LEU A 83 -4.01 -3.82 4.08
N ALA A 84 -4.86 -2.82 3.84
CA ALA A 84 -5.71 -2.21 4.87
C ALA A 84 -6.68 -3.23 5.50
N ALA A 85 -7.18 -4.16 4.70
CA ALA A 85 -8.02 -5.28 5.15
C ALA A 85 -7.23 -6.45 5.77
N GLY A 86 -5.90 -6.36 5.87
CA GLY A 86 -5.05 -7.34 6.55
C GLY A 86 -4.51 -8.48 5.67
N HIS A 87 -4.73 -8.45 4.36
CA HIS A 87 -4.32 -9.49 3.41
C HIS A 87 -2.85 -9.40 2.98
N LYS A 88 -1.94 -9.12 3.93
CA LYS A 88 -0.52 -8.91 3.67
C LYS A 88 0.18 -10.09 2.98
N THR A 89 -0.23 -11.33 3.26
CA THR A 89 0.39 -12.53 2.70
C THR A 89 0.20 -12.57 1.18
N GLU A 90 -1.02 -12.31 0.71
CA GLU A 90 -1.33 -12.30 -0.72
C GLU A 90 -0.63 -11.14 -1.43
N ILE A 91 -0.60 -9.95 -0.81
CA ILE A 91 0.06 -8.80 -1.42
C ILE A 91 1.58 -8.97 -1.49
N ARG A 92 2.22 -9.58 -0.49
CA ARG A 92 3.65 -9.90 -0.56
C ARG A 92 3.96 -10.92 -1.65
N ARG A 93 3.13 -11.94 -1.82
CA ARG A 93 3.28 -12.92 -2.90
C ARG A 93 3.26 -12.25 -4.27
N ARG A 94 2.35 -11.28 -4.47
CA ARG A 94 2.26 -10.51 -5.72
C ARG A 94 3.43 -9.56 -5.92
N ALA A 95 3.82 -8.82 -4.88
CA ALA A 95 4.99 -7.95 -4.95
C ALA A 95 6.28 -8.73 -5.30
N GLN A 96 6.43 -9.95 -4.77
CA GLN A 96 7.53 -10.84 -5.14
C GLN A 96 7.46 -11.31 -6.59
N ALA A 97 6.26 -11.43 -7.18
CA ALA A 97 6.10 -11.81 -8.57
C ALA A 97 6.53 -10.70 -9.54
N GLU A 98 6.59 -9.43 -9.09
CA GLU A 98 7.15 -8.32 -9.89
C GLU A 98 8.68 -8.41 -10.04
N ALA A 99 9.36 -9.20 -9.18
CA ALA A 99 10.82 -9.33 -9.19
C ALA A 99 11.36 -10.34 -10.22
N PHE A 100 10.49 -11.01 -10.97
CA PHE A 100 10.81 -12.09 -11.91
C PHE A 100 10.32 -11.76 -13.32
#